data_AF-A0AB74HT78-F1
#
_entry.id   AF-A0AB74HT78-F1
#
_cell.length_a   1.000
_cell.length_b   1.000
_cell.length_c   1.000
_cell.angle_alpha   90.00
_cell.angle_beta   90.00
_cell.angle_gamma   90.00
#
_symmetry.space_group_name_H-M   'P 1'
#
loop_
_entity.id
_entity.type
_entity.pdbx_description
1 polymer ?
#
loop_
_entity_poly.entity_id
_entity_poly.type
_entity_poly.pdbx_seq_one_letter_code
_entity_poly.pdbx_strand_id
1 'polypeptide(L)'
;MAIYHFVCDLIQSEETAEWEEIASLLLSQPFCHYPHVYERAFEHAKRAAELDASSIDVKEYLLFFNTIPDKLMTDADADELAVEILKLRPTSQVAKMHLL
;
A
#
# COMPACT_ATOMS: atom_id res chain seq x y z
N MET A 1 11.12 -3.86 14.85
CA MET A 1 11.81 -4.48 13.68
C MET A 1 11.90 -5.99 13.72
N ALA A 2 12.04 -6.68 14.87
CA ALA A 2 12.10 -8.16 14.87
C ALA A 2 10.92 -8.83 14.13
N ILE A 3 9.69 -8.33 14.32
CA ILE A 3 8.49 -8.82 13.61
C ILE A 3 8.59 -8.54 12.10
N TYR A 4 9.04 -7.34 11.70
CA TYR A 4 9.24 -7.02 10.29
C TYR A 4 10.28 -7.95 9.64
N HIS A 5 11.42 -8.21 10.30
CA HIS A 5 12.41 -9.15 9.79
C HIS A 5 11.85 -10.58 9.67
N PHE A 6 11.06 -11.03 10.64
CA PHE A 6 10.38 -12.33 10.53
C PHE A 6 9.44 -12.38 9.31
N VAL A 7 8.69 -11.32 9.03
CA VAL A 7 7.87 -11.23 7.81
C VAL A 7 8.74 -11.23 6.55
N CYS A 8 9.89 -10.53 6.55
CA CYS A 8 10.83 -10.60 5.43
C CYS A 8 11.37 -12.03 5.21
N ASP A 9 11.62 -12.79 6.27
CA ASP A 9 12.03 -14.20 6.16
C ASP A 9 10.91 -15.05 5.54
N LEU A 10 9.64 -14.77 5.87
CA LEU A 10 8.48 -15.42 5.23
C LEU A 10 8.39 -15.08 3.74
N ILE A 11 8.53 -13.79 3.38
CA ILE A 11 8.57 -13.33 1.98
C ILE A 11 9.67 -14.05 1.18
N GLN A 12 10.86 -14.20 1.78
CA GLN A 12 11.98 -14.90 1.12
C GLN A 12 11.73 -16.40 0.95
N SER A 13 10.98 -17.02 1.86
CA SER A 13 10.59 -18.43 1.76
C SER A 13 9.49 -18.65 0.72
N GLU A 14 8.48 -17.79 0.72
CA GLU A 14 7.34 -17.81 -0.21
C GLU A 14 6.74 -16.41 -0.29
N GLU A 15 6.96 -15.73 -1.41
CA GLU A 15 6.43 -14.38 -1.64
C GLU A 15 4.92 -14.45 -1.94
N THR A 16 4.11 -13.77 -1.14
CA THR A 16 2.66 -13.66 -1.34
C THR A 16 2.22 -12.21 -1.19
N ALA A 17 1.09 -11.86 -1.81
CA ALA A 17 0.51 -10.52 -1.66
C ALA A 17 0.21 -10.19 -0.19
N GLU A 18 -0.25 -11.17 0.59
CA GLU A 18 -0.54 -11.01 2.02
C GLU A 18 0.71 -10.67 2.83
N TRP A 19 1.85 -11.34 2.59
CA TRP A 19 3.08 -11.03 3.32
C TRP A 19 3.65 -9.66 2.96
N GLU A 20 3.58 -9.28 1.69
CA GLU A 20 3.95 -7.93 1.23
C GLU A 20 3.03 -6.85 1.84
N GLU A 21 1.73 -7.08 1.89
CA GLU A 21 0.78 -6.17 2.55
C GLU A 21 1.07 -6.03 4.05
N ILE A 22 1.29 -7.13 4.76
CA ILE A 22 1.64 -7.13 6.19
C ILE A 22 2.96 -6.38 6.42
N ALA A 23 3.98 -6.61 5.59
CA ALA A 23 5.25 -5.91 5.68
C ALA A 23 5.05 -4.38 5.53
N SER A 24 4.24 -3.96 4.55
CA SER A 24 3.89 -2.57 4.37
C SER A 24 3.17 -1.98 5.58
N LEU A 25 2.13 -2.66 6.08
CA LEU A 25 1.35 -2.18 7.22
C LEU A 25 2.19 -2.06 8.49
N LEU A 26 3.10 -3.02 8.75
CA LEU A 26 4.04 -2.94 9.88
C LEU A 26 4.94 -1.71 9.80
N LEU A 27 5.38 -1.34 8.60
CA LEU A 27 6.22 -0.16 8.39
C LEU A 27 5.40 1.14 8.44
N SER A 28 4.19 1.15 7.86
CA SER A 28 3.39 2.37 7.70
C SER A 28 2.55 2.77 8.92
N GLN A 29 2.31 1.86 9.88
CA GLN A 29 1.56 2.22 11.11
C GLN A 29 2.35 1.96 12.39
N PRO A 30 2.73 0.72 12.77
CA PRO A 30 3.49 0.50 14.01
C PRO A 30 4.88 1.11 14.02
N PHE A 31 5.59 1.06 12.88
CA PHE A 31 6.96 1.55 12.77
C PHE A 31 7.09 2.89 12.04
N CYS A 32 5.99 3.60 11.78
CA CYS A 32 5.98 4.84 10.98
C CYS A 32 6.87 5.99 11.53
N HIS A 33 7.28 5.90 12.79
CA HIS A 33 8.15 6.87 13.45
C HIS A 33 9.64 6.70 13.10
N TYR A 34 10.02 5.61 12.43
CA TYR A 34 11.39 5.42 11.96
C TYR A 34 11.62 6.23 10.68
N PRO A 35 12.79 6.88 10.52
CA PRO A 35 13.11 7.61 9.30
C PRO A 35 13.06 6.69 8.07
N HIS A 36 12.50 7.21 6.98
CA HIS A 36 12.50 6.57 5.66
C HIS A 36 11.84 5.18 5.58
N VAL A 37 10.86 4.90 6.45
CA VAL A 37 10.14 3.63 6.41
C VAL A 37 8.92 3.66 5.49
N TYR A 38 8.38 4.85 5.20
CA TYR A 38 7.26 4.97 4.26
C TYR A 38 7.70 4.62 2.83
N GLU A 39 8.93 4.91 2.39
CA GLU A 39 9.39 4.48 1.05
C GLU A 39 9.39 2.95 0.94
N ARG A 40 9.86 2.25 1.99
CA ARG A 40 9.85 0.78 2.01
C ARG A 40 8.44 0.22 2.11
N ALA A 41 7.59 0.83 2.93
CA ALA A 41 6.19 0.43 3.01
C ALA A 41 5.53 0.56 1.63
N PHE A 42 5.75 1.67 0.94
CA PHE A 42 5.18 1.90 -0.39
C PHE A 42 5.62 0.85 -1.41
N GLU A 43 6.90 0.46 -1.42
CA GLU A 43 7.38 -0.61 -2.31
C GLU A 43 6.75 -1.97 -1.98
N HIS A 44 6.61 -2.33 -0.70
CA HIS A 44 5.89 -3.54 -0.28
C HIS A 44 4.40 -3.49 -0.70
N ALA A 45 3.71 -2.37 -0.52
CA ALA A 45 2.31 -2.21 -0.94
C ALA A 45 2.13 -2.33 -2.46
N LYS A 46 3.05 -1.75 -3.24
CA LYS A 46 3.05 -1.91 -4.71
C LYS A 46 3.25 -3.37 -5.09
N ARG A 47 4.20 -4.05 -4.44
CA ARG A 47 4.47 -5.46 -4.70
C ARG A 47 3.27 -6.36 -4.37
N ALA A 48 2.57 -6.07 -3.27
CA ALA A 48 1.31 -6.73 -2.93
C ALA A 48 0.25 -6.56 -4.03
N ALA A 49 0.09 -5.35 -4.56
CA ALA A 49 -0.85 -5.07 -5.66
C ALA A 49 -0.46 -5.72 -6.99
N GLU A 50 0.84 -5.92 -7.24
CA GLU A 50 1.32 -6.66 -8.40
C GLU A 50 1.05 -8.16 -8.29
N LEU A 51 1.25 -8.74 -7.09
CA LEU A 51 1.05 -10.16 -6.83
C LEU A 51 -0.45 -10.54 -6.82
N ASP A 52 -1.31 -9.64 -6.32
CA ASP A 52 -2.77 -9.76 -6.41
C ASP A 52 -3.39 -8.49 -6.99
N ALA A 53 -3.37 -8.38 -8.32
CA ALA A 53 -3.97 -7.27 -9.06
C ALA A 53 -5.50 -7.16 -8.89
N SER A 54 -6.16 -8.18 -8.33
CA SER A 54 -7.60 -8.17 -8.07
C SER A 54 -7.96 -7.58 -6.70
N SER A 55 -6.98 -7.45 -5.80
CA SER A 55 -7.20 -6.89 -4.46
C SER A 55 -7.48 -5.39 -4.53
N ILE A 56 -8.76 -5.05 -4.43
CA ILE A 56 -9.21 -3.66 -4.36
C ILE A 56 -8.79 -3.03 -3.02
N ASP A 57 -8.69 -3.84 -1.95
CA ASP A 57 -8.32 -3.35 -0.61
C ASP A 57 -6.86 -2.86 -0.59
N VAL A 58 -5.94 -3.60 -1.22
CA VAL A 58 -4.54 -3.17 -1.35
C VAL A 58 -4.43 -1.91 -2.22
N LYS A 59 -5.24 -1.80 -3.29
CA LYS A 59 -5.30 -0.59 -4.13
C LYS A 59 -5.83 0.61 -3.37
N GLU A 60 -6.88 0.44 -2.56
CA GLU A 60 -7.37 1.50 -1.67
C GLU A 60 -6.31 1.91 -0.65
N TYR A 61 -5.57 0.93 -0.10
CA TYR A 61 -4.46 1.20 0.79
C TYR A 61 -3.32 1.95 0.10
N LEU A 62 -3.00 1.67 -1.18
CA LEU A 62 -1.97 2.41 -1.92
C LEU A 62 -2.23 3.92 -1.99
N LEU A 63 -3.50 4.35 -2.02
CA LEU A 63 -3.87 5.76 -2.02
C LEU A 63 -3.41 6.50 -0.75
N PHE A 64 -3.21 5.79 0.37
CA PHE A 64 -2.63 6.35 1.60
C PHE A 64 -1.29 7.06 1.33
N PHE A 65 -0.46 6.52 0.43
CA PHE A 65 0.88 7.04 0.15
C PHE A 65 0.88 8.36 -0.64
N ASN A 66 -0.28 8.79 -1.18
CA ASN A 66 -0.48 10.14 -1.70
C ASN A 66 -0.82 11.15 -0.59
N THR A 67 -1.40 10.69 0.52
CA THR A 67 -1.86 11.54 1.62
C THR A 67 -0.79 11.87 2.67
N ILE A 68 0.29 11.10 2.73
CA ILE A 68 1.38 11.34 3.68
C ILE A 68 2.24 12.55 3.27
N PRO A 69 2.90 13.23 4.22
CA PRO A 69 3.72 14.42 3.93
C PRO A 69 4.82 14.19 2.89
N ASP A 70 5.42 13.00 2.86
CA ASP A 70 6.49 12.64 1.92
C ASP A 70 5.99 12.45 0.48
N LYS A 71 4.66 12.34 0.30
CA LYS A 71 3.95 12.28 -0.98
C LYS A 71 4.58 11.32 -1.99
N LEU A 72 4.70 10.07 -1.57
CA LEU A 72 5.38 9.02 -2.34
C LEU A 72 4.60 8.60 -3.60
N MET A 73 3.29 8.83 -3.62
CA MET A 73 2.45 8.71 -4.81
C MET A 73 2.03 10.10 -5.29
N THR A 74 2.19 10.35 -6.58
CA THR A 74 1.79 11.63 -7.18
C THR A 74 0.27 11.76 -7.24
N ASP A 75 -0.25 13.00 -7.34
CA ASP A 75 -1.69 13.23 -7.46
C ASP A 75 -2.25 12.58 -8.74
N ALA A 76 -1.49 12.62 -9.85
CA ALA A 76 -1.89 12.01 -11.11
C ALA A 76 -2.02 10.48 -10.99
N ASP A 77 -1.04 9.83 -10.35
CA ASP A 77 -1.08 8.37 -10.15
C ASP A 77 -2.22 7.99 -9.19
N ALA A 78 -2.46 8.79 -8.16
CA ALA A 78 -3.54 8.58 -7.19
C ALA A 78 -4.92 8.75 -7.85
N ASP A 79 -5.10 9.76 -8.69
CA ASP A 79 -6.35 9.98 -9.43
C ASP A 79 -6.65 8.82 -10.40
N GLU A 80 -5.62 8.35 -11.13
CA GLU A 80 -5.75 7.21 -12.02
C GLU A 80 -6.16 5.94 -11.25
N LEU A 81 -5.48 5.66 -10.14
CA LEU A 81 -5.78 4.51 -9.28
C LEU A 81 -7.18 4.62 -8.64
N ALA A 82 -7.58 5.81 -8.18
CA ALA A 82 -8.90 6.04 -7.62
C ALA A 82 -10.02 5.80 -8.66
N VAL A 83 -9.83 6.25 -9.91
CA VAL A 83 -10.75 5.96 -11.00
C VAL A 83 -10.81 4.45 -11.30
N GLU A 84 -9.68 3.74 -11.27
CA GLU A 84 -9.64 2.29 -11.42
C GLU A 84 -10.44 1.59 -10.31
N ILE A 85 -10.20 1.95 -9.05
CA ILE A 85 -10.92 1.41 -7.90
C ILE A 85 -12.42 1.64 -8.04
N LEU A 86 -12.87 2.82 -8.47
CA LEU A 86 -14.31 3.11 -8.61
C LEU A 86 -14.98 2.35 -9.75
N LYS A 87 -14.25 1.95 -10.80
CA LYS A 87 -14.77 1.04 -11.83
C LYS A 87 -15.07 -0.35 -11.26
N LEU A 88 -14.24 -0.83 -10.33
CA LEU A 88 -14.35 -2.15 -9.72
C LEU A 88 -15.27 -2.16 -8.47
N ARG A 89 -15.21 -1.09 -7.67
CA ARG A 89 -15.95 -0.87 -6.43
C ARG A 89 -16.50 0.56 -6.37
N PRO A 90 -17.64 0.85 -7.03
CA PRO A 90 -18.24 2.19 -7.07
C PRO A 90 -18.64 2.77 -5.69
N THR A 91 -18.71 1.92 -4.67
CA THR A 91 -19.04 2.29 -3.29
C THR A 91 -17.83 2.70 -2.45
N SER A 92 -16.59 2.55 -2.97
CA SER A 92 -15.36 2.92 -2.28
C SER A 92 -15.41 4.39 -1.84
N GLN A 93 -15.29 4.62 -0.53
CA GLN A 93 -15.24 5.97 0.02
C GLN A 93 -13.83 6.55 -0.10
N VAL A 94 -12.81 5.71 0.05
CA VAL A 94 -11.40 6.10 -0.06
C VAL A 94 -11.14 6.69 -1.45
N ALA A 95 -11.51 5.96 -2.51
CA ALA A 95 -11.31 6.45 -3.88
C ALA A 95 -12.14 7.69 -4.20
N LYS A 96 -13.36 7.83 -3.67
CA LYS A 96 -14.16 9.06 -3.84
C LYS A 96 -13.49 10.27 -3.22
N MET A 97 -12.95 10.12 -2.00
CA MET A 97 -12.34 11.20 -1.27
C MET A 97 -11.08 11.74 -1.97
N HIS A 98 -10.38 10.91 -2.74
CA HIS A 98 -9.23 11.35 -3.54
C HIS A 98 -9.61 12.19 -4.76
N LEU A 99 -10.83 12.06 -5.30
CA LEU A 99 -11.27 12.76 -6.51
C LEU A 99 -12.12 14.02 -6.24
N LEU A 100 -12.28 14.41 -4.96
CA LEU A 100 -13.09 15.56 -4.52
C LEU A 100 -12.20 16.74 -4.10
#